data_AF-A0A9E5TJE9-F1
#
_entry.id   AF-A0A9E5TJE9-F1
#
_cell.length_a   1.000
_cell.length_b   1.000
_cell.length_c   1.000
_cell.angle_alpha   90.00
_cell.angle_beta   90.00
_cell.angle_gamma   90.00
#
_symmetry.space_group_name_H-M   'P 1'
#
loop_
_entity.id
_entity.type
_entity.pdbx_description
1 polymer ?
#
loop_
_entity_poly.entity_id
_entity_poly.type
_entity_poly.pdbx_seq_one_letter_code
_entity_poly.pdbx_strand_id
1 'polypeptide(L)'
;MRRPKEYFPIHKCKWCGTNVDPNKWCAERAIALVERTACFTCTFWLEKVEVKDDKRSVRVNGTHYFIGPENAGEVGRGFGGSKFRIAFHDGRRVESTNLWCQGNIPELWREQLPDNAQWDTLKELAEVEL
;
A
#
# COMPACT_ATOMS: atom_id res chain seq x y z
N MET A 1 -4.36 17.17 -36.80
CA MET A 1 -5.41 16.18 -36.47
C MET A 1 -5.31 15.84 -34.99
N ARG A 2 -6.38 16.03 -34.20
CA ARG A 2 -6.42 15.48 -32.83
C ARG A 2 -6.65 13.97 -32.97
N ARG A 3 -5.83 13.14 -32.34
CA ARG A 3 -6.10 11.69 -32.23
C ARG A 3 -7.52 11.51 -31.68
N PRO A 4 -8.33 10.58 -32.21
CA PRO A 4 -9.59 10.21 -31.57
C PRO A 4 -9.31 9.84 -30.11
N LYS A 5 -10.11 10.35 -29.17
CA LYS A 5 -10.07 9.85 -27.80
C LYS A 5 -10.52 8.40 -27.85
N GLU A 6 -9.60 7.48 -27.62
CA GLU A 6 -9.94 6.08 -27.41
C GLU A 6 -10.79 6.01 -26.13
N TYR A 7 -12.05 5.58 -26.29
CA TYR A 7 -13.03 5.57 -25.22
C TYR A 7 -13.12 4.15 -24.65
N PHE A 8 -12.98 4.02 -23.35
CA PHE A 8 -13.07 2.75 -22.66
C PHE A 8 -14.52 2.42 -22.29
N PRO A 9 -14.96 1.15 -22.40
CA PRO A 9 -16.30 0.76 -21.99
C PRO A 9 -16.50 0.91 -20.48
N ILE A 10 -17.69 1.33 -20.08
CA ILE A 10 -18.12 1.31 -18.68
C ILE A 10 -18.30 -0.16 -18.25
N HIS A 11 -17.81 -0.51 -17.07
CA HIS A 11 -17.90 -1.88 -16.54
C HIS A 11 -18.27 -1.90 -15.06
N LYS A 12 -18.72 -3.05 -14.58
CA LYS A 12 -18.94 -3.30 -13.15
C LYS A 12 -17.67 -3.90 -12.54
N CYS A 13 -17.22 -3.38 -11.42
CA CYS A 13 -16.07 -3.94 -10.69
C CYS A 13 -16.38 -5.38 -10.26
N LYS A 14 -15.53 -6.33 -10.65
CA LYS A 14 -15.72 -7.76 -10.31
C LYS A 14 -15.59 -8.07 -8.81
N TRP A 15 -14.99 -7.16 -8.04
CA TRP A 15 -14.67 -7.36 -6.63
C TRP A 15 -15.68 -6.73 -5.67
N CYS A 16 -16.07 -5.48 -5.92
CA CYS A 16 -17.00 -4.74 -5.04
C CYS A 16 -18.34 -4.41 -5.70
N GLY A 17 -18.50 -4.67 -7.00
CA GLY A 17 -19.74 -4.41 -7.72
C GLY A 17 -20.01 -2.94 -8.09
N THR A 18 -19.12 -2.00 -7.78
CA THR A 18 -19.28 -0.59 -8.18
C THR A 18 -19.26 -0.43 -9.71
N ASN A 19 -20.10 0.46 -10.25
CA ASN A 19 -20.04 0.86 -11.66
C ASN A 19 -18.84 1.79 -11.91
N VAL A 20 -18.05 1.48 -12.94
CA VAL A 20 -16.79 2.15 -13.25
C VAL A 20 -16.89 2.79 -14.62
N ASP A 21 -16.65 4.10 -14.68
CA ASP A 21 -16.39 4.83 -15.91
C ASP A 21 -14.87 5.09 -16.02
N PRO A 22 -14.12 4.32 -16.83
CA PRO A 22 -12.66 4.45 -16.89
C PRO A 22 -12.21 5.78 -17.50
N ASN A 23 -13.06 6.44 -18.30
CA ASN A 23 -12.73 7.68 -19.01
C ASN A 23 -12.62 8.89 -18.07
N LYS A 24 -12.95 8.73 -16.79
CA LYS A 24 -12.72 9.73 -15.72
C LYS A 24 -11.26 9.81 -15.28
N TRP A 25 -10.42 8.88 -15.70
CA TRP A 25 -9.03 8.76 -15.29
C TRP A 25 -8.07 9.01 -16.46
N CYS A 26 -6.78 9.25 -16.17
CA CYS A 26 -5.76 9.28 -17.21
C CYS A 26 -5.70 7.92 -17.96
N ALA A 27 -5.23 7.94 -19.21
CA ALA A 27 -5.28 6.77 -20.09
C ALA A 27 -4.65 5.52 -19.46
N GLU A 28 -3.47 5.65 -18.86
CA GLU A 28 -2.77 4.55 -18.17
C GLU A 28 -3.64 3.93 -17.06
N ARG A 29 -4.27 4.77 -16.24
CA ARG A 29 -5.15 4.29 -15.18
C ARG A 29 -6.42 3.66 -15.76
N ALA A 30 -7.00 4.25 -16.80
CA ALA A 30 -8.19 3.71 -17.47
C ALA A 30 -7.93 2.30 -18.04
N ILE A 31 -6.79 2.09 -18.70
CA ILE A 31 -6.33 0.77 -19.16
C ILE A 31 -6.29 -0.22 -17.99
N ALA A 32 -5.63 0.14 -16.89
CA ALA A 32 -5.53 -0.72 -15.72
C ALA A 32 -6.90 -1.08 -15.10
N LEU A 33 -7.88 -0.17 -15.12
CA LEU A 33 -9.24 -0.44 -14.62
C LEU A 33 -9.98 -1.45 -15.51
N VAL A 34 -9.83 -1.33 -16.83
CA VAL A 34 -10.46 -2.21 -17.82
C VAL A 34 -9.84 -3.59 -17.78
N GLU A 35 -8.51 -3.68 -17.87
CA GLU A 35 -7.76 -4.96 -17.86
C GLU A 35 -8.05 -5.79 -16.60
N ARG A 36 -8.16 -5.12 -15.45
CA ARG A 36 -8.47 -5.79 -14.17
C ARG A 36 -9.97 -5.99 -13.94
N THR A 37 -10.82 -5.39 -14.78
CA THR A 37 -12.27 -5.27 -14.61
C THR A 37 -12.63 -4.84 -13.19
N ALA A 38 -11.95 -3.79 -12.72
CA ALA A 38 -11.98 -3.34 -11.33
C ALA A 38 -12.19 -1.82 -11.25
N CYS A 39 -12.69 -1.35 -10.11
CA CYS A 39 -12.71 0.08 -9.80
C CYS A 39 -11.33 0.53 -9.29
N PHE A 40 -11.12 1.85 -9.22
CA PHE A 40 -9.87 2.44 -8.75
C PHE A 40 -9.41 1.86 -7.40
N THR A 41 -10.31 1.77 -6.43
CA THR A 41 -9.99 1.25 -5.09
C THR A 41 -9.58 -0.22 -5.13
N CYS A 42 -10.30 -1.07 -5.87
CA CYS A 42 -9.96 -2.48 -5.98
C CYS A 42 -8.65 -2.68 -6.75
N THR A 43 -8.42 -1.91 -7.81
CA THR A 43 -7.13 -1.91 -8.52
C THR A 43 -6.00 -1.51 -7.60
N PHE A 44 -6.15 -0.45 -6.80
CA PHE A 44 -5.15 -0.04 -5.81
C PHE A 44 -4.80 -1.16 -4.82
N TRP A 45 -5.80 -1.86 -4.26
CA TRP A 45 -5.54 -2.95 -3.32
C TRP A 45 -4.99 -4.21 -3.98
N LEU A 46 -5.38 -4.53 -5.21
CA LEU A 46 -4.77 -5.60 -6.00
C LEU A 46 -3.28 -5.34 -6.23
N GLU A 47 -2.89 -4.10 -6.56
CA GLU A 47 -1.48 -3.73 -6.67
C GLU A 47 -0.73 -4.02 -5.34
N LYS A 48 -1.39 -3.92 -4.17
CA LYS A 48 -0.78 -4.23 -2.86
C LYS A 48 -0.67 -5.73 -2.62
N VAL A 49 -1.66 -6.50 -3.08
CA VAL A 49 -1.62 -7.96 -3.08
C VAL A 49 -0.46 -8.46 -3.94
N GLU A 50 -0.23 -7.86 -5.11
CA GLU A 50 0.85 -8.23 -6.03
C GLU A 50 2.25 -8.01 -5.42
N VAL A 51 2.42 -6.99 -4.57
CA VAL A 51 3.70 -6.68 -3.90
C VAL A 51 3.73 -7.11 -2.43
N LYS A 52 2.82 -7.98 -2.00
CA LYS A 52 2.64 -8.33 -0.58
C LYS A 52 3.89 -8.96 0.06
N ASP A 53 4.71 -9.64 -0.75
CA ASP A 53 5.92 -10.36 -0.36
C ASP A 53 7.20 -9.51 -0.50
N ASP A 54 7.09 -8.25 -0.96
CA ASP A 54 8.20 -7.29 -0.91
C ASP A 54 8.58 -7.02 0.55
N LYS A 55 9.88 -7.06 0.87
CA LYS A 55 10.41 -6.83 2.23
C LYS A 55 10.07 -5.45 2.80
N ARG A 56 9.68 -4.51 1.93
CA ARG A 56 9.22 -3.15 2.28
C ARG A 56 7.72 -3.09 2.60
N SER A 57 6.96 -4.13 2.26
CA SER A 57 5.51 -4.20 2.51
C SER A 57 5.25 -4.53 3.99
N VAL A 58 4.65 -3.59 4.71
CA VAL A 58 4.42 -3.66 6.15
C VAL A 58 2.91 -3.65 6.41
N ARG A 59 2.43 -4.57 7.25
CA ARG A 59 1.03 -4.69 7.63
C ARG A 59 0.94 -4.89 9.14
N VAL A 60 0.36 -3.89 9.81
CA VAL A 60 0.23 -3.85 11.27
C VAL A 60 -1.19 -3.44 11.63
N ASN A 61 -1.87 -4.23 12.45
CA ASN A 61 -3.24 -3.99 12.92
C ASN A 61 -4.22 -3.67 11.77
N GLY A 62 -4.13 -4.41 10.67
CA GLY A 62 -4.98 -4.23 9.49
C GLY A 62 -4.72 -2.95 8.69
N THR A 63 -3.59 -2.26 8.90
CA THR A 63 -3.18 -1.09 8.13
C THR A 63 -1.96 -1.42 7.27
N HIS A 64 -1.99 -1.01 6.00
CA HIS A 64 -0.88 -1.23 5.07
C HIS A 64 0.05 -0.01 5.01
N TYR A 65 1.35 -0.30 5.07
CA TYR A 65 2.43 0.67 4.93
C TYR A 65 3.47 0.15 3.94
N PHE A 66 4.27 1.07 3.41
CA PHE A 66 5.38 0.73 2.53
C PHE A 66 6.63 1.51 2.92
N ILE A 67 7.73 0.79 3.16
CA ILE A 67 9.03 1.39 3.48
C ILE A 67 9.62 2.00 2.21
N GLY A 68 9.83 3.32 2.25
CA GLY A 68 10.51 4.07 1.20
C GLY A 68 12.02 4.05 1.36
N PRO A 69 12.77 4.52 0.35
CA PRO A 69 14.22 4.64 0.42
C PRO A 69 14.64 5.74 1.42
N GLU A 70 15.59 5.46 2.32
CA GLU A 70 16.04 6.45 3.32
C GLU A 70 16.78 7.65 2.69
N ASN A 71 17.35 7.49 1.50
CA ASN A 71 17.95 8.56 0.71
C ASN A 71 16.94 9.30 -0.20
N ALA A 72 15.66 9.35 0.17
CA ALA A 72 14.67 10.21 -0.47
C ALA A 72 15.13 11.67 -0.30
N GLY A 73 15.67 12.26 -1.38
CA GLY A 73 16.18 13.63 -1.40
C GLY A 73 15.08 14.68 -1.21
N GLU A 74 14.80 15.48 -2.24
CA GLU A 74 13.86 16.62 -2.13
C GLU A 74 12.37 16.22 -2.02
N VAL A 75 12.04 14.95 -2.28
CA VAL A 75 10.64 14.46 -2.43
C VAL A 75 9.92 14.27 -1.07
N GLY A 76 10.60 14.54 0.05
CA GLY A 76 10.08 14.33 1.39
C GLY A 76 10.04 12.85 1.77
N ARG A 77 9.80 12.59 3.07
CA ARG A 77 9.73 11.24 3.64
C ARG A 77 8.32 10.97 4.16
N GLY A 78 7.91 9.70 4.10
CA GLY A 78 6.70 9.22 4.75
C GLY A 78 6.67 9.60 6.23
N PHE A 79 5.50 9.99 6.73
CA PHE A 79 5.33 10.57 8.08
C PHE A 79 6.29 11.73 8.40
N GLY A 80 6.69 12.50 7.38
CA GLY A 80 7.54 13.67 7.55
C GLY A 80 8.94 13.37 8.10
N GLY A 81 9.42 12.12 8.01
CA GLY A 81 10.73 11.75 8.56
C GLY A 81 10.69 11.15 9.97
N SER A 82 9.51 10.92 10.54
CA SER A 82 9.39 10.34 11.88
C SER A 82 10.02 8.93 11.93
N LYS A 83 10.72 8.60 13.01
CA LYS A 83 11.39 7.30 13.18
C LYS A 83 10.39 6.23 13.64
N PHE A 84 10.37 5.11 12.93
CA PHE A 84 9.59 3.92 13.28
C PHE A 84 10.51 2.73 13.49
N ARG A 85 10.15 1.87 14.45
CA ARG A 85 10.76 0.56 14.66
C ARG A 85 9.71 -0.51 14.38
N ILE A 86 10.05 -1.47 13.54
CA ILE A 86 9.13 -2.47 13.01
C ILE A 86 9.73 -3.85 13.26
N ALA A 87 8.98 -4.71 13.95
CA ALA A 87 9.33 -6.11 14.16
C ALA A 87 8.42 -6.98 13.27
N PHE A 88 8.99 -7.60 12.25
CA PHE A 88 8.29 -8.50 11.34
C PHE A 88 8.12 -9.90 11.97
N HIS A 89 7.05 -10.59 11.59
CA HIS A 89 6.78 -11.96 12.03
C HIS A 89 7.80 -12.97 11.46
N ASP A 90 8.56 -12.60 10.42
CA ASP A 90 9.68 -13.35 9.87
C ASP A 90 10.98 -13.24 10.72
N GLY A 91 10.94 -12.50 11.84
CA GLY A 91 12.06 -12.27 12.75
C GLY A 91 12.90 -11.04 12.41
N ARG A 92 12.67 -10.37 11.28
CA ARG A 92 13.41 -9.18 10.87
C ARG A 92 13.00 -7.97 11.68
N ARG A 93 13.96 -7.16 12.09
CA ARG A 93 13.74 -5.84 12.72
C ARG A 93 14.24 -4.74 11.79
N VAL A 94 13.44 -3.71 11.60
CA VAL A 94 13.76 -2.58 10.72
C VAL A 94 13.48 -1.27 11.45
N GLU A 95 14.44 -0.36 11.38
CA GLU A 95 14.21 1.05 11.67
C GLU A 95 14.08 1.80 10.35
N SER A 96 13.11 2.71 10.25
CA SER A 96 12.93 3.56 9.07
C SER A 96 12.46 4.95 9.47
N THR A 97 12.89 5.96 8.72
CA THR A 97 12.35 7.32 8.79
C THR A 97 11.47 7.66 7.61
N ASN A 98 11.23 6.71 6.70
CA ASN A 98 10.50 6.92 5.45
C ASN A 98 9.37 5.88 5.29
N LEU A 99 8.38 5.91 6.18
CA LEU A 99 7.27 4.96 6.15
C LEU A 99 6.01 5.60 5.55
N TRP A 100 5.51 5.04 4.45
CA TRP A 100 4.33 5.57 3.75
C TRP A 100 3.07 4.81 4.15
N CYS A 101 2.11 5.50 4.78
CA CYS A 101 0.79 4.93 5.06
C CYS A 101 -0.04 4.83 3.76
N GLN A 102 -0.51 3.63 3.45
CA GLN A 102 -1.36 3.36 2.28
C GLN A 102 -2.83 3.15 2.65
N GLY A 103 -3.15 3.15 3.95
CA GLY A 103 -4.51 3.15 4.48
C GLY A 103 -4.90 1.83 5.16
N ASN A 104 -6.10 1.83 5.75
CA ASN A 104 -6.70 0.66 6.37
C ASN A 104 -7.10 -0.36 5.31
N ILE A 105 -6.72 -1.63 5.51
CA ILE A 105 -7.01 -2.74 4.61
C ILE A 105 -8.52 -3.06 4.69
N PRO A 106 -9.27 -2.90 3.58
CA PRO A 106 -10.68 -3.25 3.55
C PRO A 106 -10.88 -4.74 3.78
N GLU A 107 -12.02 -5.10 4.37
CA GLU A 107 -12.38 -6.49 4.69
C GLU A 107 -12.14 -7.46 3.54
N LEU A 108 -12.54 -7.05 2.32
CA LEU A 108 -12.37 -7.81 1.07
C LEU A 108 -10.92 -8.29 0.81
N TRP A 109 -9.92 -7.61 1.36
CA TRP A 109 -8.50 -7.87 1.10
C TRP A 109 -7.74 -8.41 2.31
N ARG A 110 -8.37 -8.48 3.51
CA ARG A 110 -7.66 -8.85 4.75
C ARG A 110 -7.10 -10.26 4.72
N GLU A 111 -7.80 -11.21 4.10
CA GLU A 111 -7.31 -12.58 3.96
C GLU A 111 -6.04 -12.65 3.07
N GLN A 112 -5.97 -11.80 2.05
CA GLN A 112 -4.82 -11.77 1.13
C GLN A 112 -3.67 -10.90 1.66
N LEU A 113 -3.98 -9.99 2.58
CA LEU A 113 -3.05 -9.04 3.20
C LEU A 113 -3.12 -9.15 4.74
N PRO A 114 -2.79 -10.32 5.33
CA PRO A 114 -2.75 -10.46 6.77
C PRO A 114 -1.61 -9.63 7.37
N ASP A 115 -1.72 -9.28 8.64
CA ASP A 115 -0.64 -8.61 9.37
C ASP A 115 0.65 -9.45 9.31
N ASN A 116 1.76 -8.77 9.06
CA ASN A 116 3.08 -9.39 8.93
C ASN A 116 4.12 -8.77 9.87
N ALA A 117 3.73 -7.78 10.67
CA ALA A 117 4.60 -7.09 11.59
C ALA A 117 3.80 -6.48 12.75
N GLN A 118 4.55 -6.01 13.73
CA GLN A 118 4.08 -5.20 14.84
C GLN A 118 5.01 -4.01 15.07
N TRP A 119 4.49 -2.97 15.72
CA TRP A 119 5.33 -1.86 16.18
C TRP A 119 6.27 -2.35 17.27
N ASP A 120 7.55 -2.12 17.09
CA ASP A 120 8.56 -2.49 18.06
C ASP A 120 8.68 -1.38 19.11
N THR A 121 7.80 -1.42 20.10
CA THR A 121 7.71 -0.41 21.16
C THR A 121 8.76 -0.62 22.23
N LEU A 122 9.97 -1.11 21.90
CA LEU A 122 11.06 -1.27 22.85
C LEU A 122 11.22 0.02 23.67
N LYS A 123 10.60 0.04 24.85
CA LYS A 123 11.12 0.72 26.02
C LYS A 123 12.43 0.00 26.21
N GLU A 124 13.52 0.72 26.02
CA GLU A 124 14.81 0.28 26.53
C GLU A 124 14.55 -0.23 27.95
N LEU A 125 14.89 -1.50 28.22
CA LEU A 125 15.05 -1.98 29.58
C LEU A 125 16.23 -1.19 30.15
N ALA A 126 15.95 0.04 30.56
CA ALA A 126 16.79 0.77 31.49
C ALA A 126 16.64 0.04 32.84
N GLU A 127 17.76 -0.48 33.32
CA GLU A 127 17.99 -1.02 34.67
C GLU A 127 17.35 -2.41 34.88
N VAL A 128 18.12 -3.49 35.13
CA VAL A 128 19.01 -3.64 36.28
C VAL A 128 20.27 -4.46 35.88
N GLU A 129 21.41 -3.79 35.75
CA GLU A 129 22.66 -4.35 36.27
C GLU A 129 22.67 -4.04 37.77
N LEU A 130 22.61 -5.08 38.60
CA LEU A 130 23.24 -5.23 39.92
C LEU A 130 23.02 -6.66 40.41
#